data_AF-A0A4P9VNY1-F1
#
_entry.id   AF-A0A4P9VNY1-F1
#
_cell.length_a   1.000
_cell.length_b   1.000
_cell.length_c   1.000
_cell.angle_alpha   90.00
_cell.angle_beta   90.00
_cell.angle_gamma   90.00
#
_symmetry.space_group_name_H-M   'P 1'
#
loop_
_entity.id
_entity.type
_entity.pdbx_description
1 polymer ?
#
loop_
_entity_poly.entity_id
_entity_poly.type
_entity_poly.pdbx_seq_one_letter_code
_entity_poly.pdbx_strand_id
1 'polypeptide(L)'
;MKAKFFFQRLKNYRNIENDRQRKDEGEGLSQILQSTDTTVTINNEVIQTVGPIKVDEGTNNPFIYCIYAVTKHHIENRQIPTVHPSCKEFGDTAVVITKPNQFFSLISNNHLAGGITGKMVDYLDYQAHHGDIDPVFNKSNNYNHQSEYRIKIADRVNPNNTMTLKVGSLEECGFICKFSELNKKIKRKVTVNLVQA
;
A
#
# COMPACT_ATOMS: atom_id res chain seq x y z
N MET A 1 10.67 -17.20 13.70
CA MET A 1 10.37 -15.78 13.37
C MET A 1 9.14 -15.33 14.14
N LYS A 2 9.31 -14.66 15.29
CA LYS A 2 8.19 -14.04 16.02
C LYS A 2 7.92 -12.65 15.45
N ALA A 3 6.69 -12.37 15.04
CA ALA A 3 6.32 -11.14 14.36
C ALA A 3 5.48 -10.20 15.21
N LYS A 4 5.80 -8.91 15.04
CA LYS A 4 5.06 -7.75 15.54
C LYS A 4 4.84 -6.82 14.35
N PHE A 5 3.61 -6.46 14.05
CA PHE A 5 3.28 -5.54 12.95
C PHE A 5 2.94 -4.18 13.52
N PHE A 6 3.60 -3.16 12.98
CA PHE A 6 3.42 -1.79 13.37
C PHE A 6 2.48 -1.11 12.37
N PHE A 7 1.25 -0.88 12.81
CA PHE A 7 0.25 -0.12 12.06
C PHE A 7 0.36 1.35 12.43
N GLN A 8 0.10 2.22 11.46
CA GLN A 8 0.04 3.66 11.68
C GLN A 8 -1.19 4.27 11.04
N ARG A 9 -1.60 5.43 11.54
CA ARG A 9 -2.69 6.22 10.95
C ARG A 9 -2.32 6.65 9.54
N LEU A 10 -3.33 6.73 8.67
CA LEU A 10 -3.19 7.03 7.25
C LEU A 10 -2.26 8.23 6.98
N LYS A 11 -2.50 9.37 7.65
CA LYS A 11 -1.69 10.58 7.41
C LYS A 11 -0.28 10.54 7.98
N ASN A 12 0.10 9.53 8.77
CA ASN A 12 1.48 9.42 9.25
C ASN A 12 2.45 9.17 8.09
N TYR A 13 2.02 8.44 7.05
CA TYR A 13 2.85 8.24 5.85
C TYR A 13 3.12 9.54 5.09
N ARG A 14 2.26 10.56 5.25
CA ARG A 14 2.49 11.90 4.69
C ARG A 14 3.33 12.79 5.60
N ASN A 15 3.01 12.77 6.90
CA ASN A 15 3.42 13.81 7.84
C ASN A 15 4.65 13.45 8.68
N ILE A 16 4.94 12.16 8.88
CA ILE A 16 5.98 11.68 9.80
C ILE A 16 7.11 10.97 9.07
N GLU A 17 6.77 10.15 8.06
CA GLU A 17 7.76 9.47 7.24
C GLU A 17 8.64 10.48 6.51
N ASN A 18 9.95 10.25 6.53
CA ASN A 18 10.94 11.18 5.98
C ASN A 18 11.76 10.59 4.83
N ASP A 19 11.66 9.28 4.58
CA ASP A 19 12.32 8.66 3.44
C ASP A 19 11.44 8.66 2.20
N ARG A 20 12.09 8.69 1.03
CA ARG A 20 11.43 8.78 -0.28
C ARG A 20 10.47 7.63 -0.56
N GLN A 21 10.69 6.44 -0.01
CA GLN A 21 9.83 5.31 -0.28
C GLN A 21 8.58 5.31 0.61
N ARG A 22 8.69 5.72 1.87
CA ARG A 22 7.57 5.70 2.81
C ARG A 22 6.76 6.99 2.78
N LYS A 23 7.40 8.13 2.48
CA LYS A 23 6.74 9.42 2.42
C LYS A 23 5.94 9.58 1.13
N ASP A 24 4.62 9.63 1.26
CA ASP A 24 3.70 9.96 0.17
C ASP A 24 2.93 11.25 0.49
N GLU A 25 3.24 12.31 -0.27
CA GLU A 25 2.58 13.61 -0.14
C GLU A 25 1.09 13.57 -0.50
N GLY A 26 0.69 12.61 -1.33
CA GLY A 26 -0.69 12.36 -1.73
C GLY A 26 -1.42 11.37 -0.83
N GLU A 27 -0.82 10.90 0.25
CA GLU A 27 -1.48 9.96 1.15
C GLU A 27 -2.68 10.60 1.85
N GLY A 28 -3.82 9.90 1.82
CA GLY A 28 -5.06 10.34 2.45
C GLY A 28 -5.84 11.43 1.71
N LEU A 29 -5.48 11.72 0.46
CA LEU A 29 -6.32 12.54 -0.42
C LEU A 29 -7.64 11.82 -0.72
N SER A 30 -8.75 12.56 -0.73
CA SER A 30 -10.08 12.03 -1.04
C SER A 30 -10.55 12.38 -2.46
N GLN A 31 -9.94 13.39 -3.09
CA GLN A 31 -10.33 13.83 -4.42
C GLN A 31 -9.16 14.44 -5.18
N ILE A 32 -9.19 14.30 -6.50
CA ILE A 32 -8.35 15.05 -7.44
C ILE A 32 -9.28 15.76 -8.42
N LEU A 33 -9.20 17.09 -8.52
CA LEU A 33 -10.01 17.89 -9.42
C LEU A 33 -9.12 18.56 -10.46
N GLN A 34 -9.43 18.36 -11.73
CA GLN A 34 -8.67 18.99 -12.81
C GLN A 34 -9.03 20.47 -12.94
N SER A 35 -8.02 21.33 -13.04
CA SER A 35 -8.19 22.79 -13.12
C SER A 35 -9.02 23.26 -14.32
N THR A 36 -9.04 22.47 -15.40
CA THR A 36 -9.85 22.75 -16.59
C THR A 36 -11.35 22.61 -16.34
N ASP A 37 -11.72 21.80 -15.35
CA ASP A 37 -13.10 21.40 -15.07
C ASP A 37 -13.56 21.87 -13.68
N THR A 38 -12.80 22.75 -13.02
CA THR A 38 -13.08 23.18 -11.64
C THR A 38 -12.72 24.64 -11.43
N THR A 39 -13.71 25.41 -10.98
CA THR A 39 -13.52 26.79 -10.53
C THR A 39 -13.38 26.81 -9.02
N VAL A 40 -12.26 27.35 -8.52
CA VAL A 40 -12.04 27.57 -7.09
C VAL A 40 -12.34 29.02 -6.77
N THR A 41 -13.20 29.24 -5.77
CA THR A 41 -13.55 30.58 -5.30
C THR A 41 -13.22 30.71 -3.82
N ILE A 42 -12.45 31.75 -3.45
CA ILE A 42 -12.13 32.09 -2.06
C ILE A 42 -12.59 33.53 -1.82
N ASN A 43 -13.44 33.76 -0.81
CA ASN A 43 -13.99 35.09 -0.51
C ASN A 43 -14.61 35.80 -1.74
N ASN A 44 -15.32 35.06 -2.60
CA ASN A 44 -15.91 35.52 -3.86
C ASN A 44 -14.91 35.88 -4.98
N GLU A 45 -13.61 35.64 -4.79
CA GLU A 45 -12.61 35.80 -5.84
C GLU A 45 -12.29 34.45 -6.49
N VAL A 46 -12.29 34.43 -7.82
CA VAL A 46 -11.89 33.25 -8.60
C VAL A 46 -10.37 33.10 -8.54
N ILE A 47 -9.92 31.93 -8.09
CA ILE A 47 -8.50 31.60 -8.01
C ILE A 47 -8.08 30.86 -9.28
N GLN A 48 -7.04 31.37 -9.94
CA GLN A 48 -6.44 30.66 -11.06
C GLN A 48 -5.61 29.48 -10.57
N THR A 49 -6.02 28.27 -10.93
CA THR A 49 -5.29 27.02 -10.63
C THR A 49 -4.42 26.61 -11.82
N VAL A 50 -3.19 26.15 -11.57
CA VAL A 50 -2.20 25.79 -12.61
C VAL A 50 -1.93 24.28 -12.72
N GLY A 51 -2.80 23.46 -12.15
CA GLY A 51 -2.71 22.01 -12.18
C GLY A 51 -3.80 21.34 -11.34
N PRO A 52 -3.73 20.01 -11.17
CA PRO A 52 -4.72 19.27 -10.40
C PRO A 52 -4.82 19.79 -8.97
N ILE A 53 -6.04 20.07 -8.53
CA ILE A 53 -6.40 20.44 -7.16
C ILE A 53 -6.54 19.13 -6.37
N LYS A 54 -5.80 19.03 -5.27
CA LYS A 54 -5.80 17.85 -4.39
C LYS A 54 -6.61 18.17 -3.14
N VAL A 55 -7.66 17.40 -2.88
CA VAL A 55 -8.55 17.61 -1.75
C VAL A 55 -8.27 16.58 -0.65
N ASP A 56 -8.20 17.06 0.58
CA ASP A 56 -8.06 16.27 1.79
C ASP A 56 -9.16 16.65 2.79
N GLU A 57 -10.11 15.73 3.01
CA GLU A 57 -11.23 15.91 3.95
C GLU A 57 -10.87 15.86 5.44
N GLY A 58 -9.59 15.65 5.78
CA GLY A 58 -9.14 15.75 7.17
C GLY A 58 -9.03 14.42 7.92
N THR A 59 -9.41 13.27 7.35
CA THR A 59 -9.40 11.99 8.09
C THR A 59 -7.99 11.42 8.34
N ASN A 60 -7.67 11.13 9.59
CA ASN A 60 -6.47 10.35 9.98
C ASN A 60 -6.72 8.84 10.01
N ASN A 61 -7.99 8.43 10.04
CA ASN A 61 -8.38 7.03 10.04
C ASN A 61 -8.29 6.46 8.63
N PRO A 62 -7.98 5.16 8.46
CA PRO A 62 -7.86 4.08 9.47
C PRO A 62 -6.41 3.86 9.94
N PHE A 63 -6.17 2.80 10.72
CA PHE A 63 -4.83 2.21 10.86
C PHE A 63 -4.50 1.35 9.63
N ILE A 64 -3.28 1.45 9.13
CA ILE A 64 -2.83 0.77 7.92
C ILE A 64 -1.50 0.07 8.20
N TYR A 65 -1.32 -1.11 7.61
CA TYR A 65 -0.05 -1.81 7.47
C TYR A 65 0.15 -2.20 6.01
N CYS A 66 1.31 -1.86 5.47
CA CYS A 66 1.63 -1.94 4.04
C CYS A 66 2.61 -3.10 3.79
N ILE A 67 2.33 -3.92 2.80
CA ILE A 67 3.23 -5.00 2.36
C ILE A 67 3.36 -4.99 0.83
N TYR A 68 4.50 -5.44 0.32
CA TYR A 68 4.70 -5.66 -1.11
C TYR A 68 3.97 -6.95 -1.54
N ALA A 69 3.11 -6.86 -2.55
CA ALA A 69 2.44 -8.01 -3.12
C ALA A 69 3.04 -8.41 -4.47
N VAL A 70 3.44 -9.67 -4.58
CA VAL A 70 3.81 -10.29 -5.85
C VAL A 70 2.54 -10.76 -6.55
N THR A 71 2.20 -10.11 -7.66
CA THR A 71 0.99 -10.40 -8.44
C THR A 71 1.28 -11.28 -9.66
N LYS A 72 0.23 -11.75 -10.34
CA LYS A 72 0.33 -12.50 -11.61
C LYS A 72 1.19 -11.77 -12.64
N HIS A 73 1.04 -10.44 -12.75
CA HIS A 73 1.85 -9.60 -13.64
C HIS A 73 3.36 -9.76 -13.40
N HIS A 74 3.80 -9.83 -12.14
CA HIS A 74 5.21 -10.00 -11.77
C HIS A 74 5.75 -11.41 -12.07
N ILE A 75 4.88 -12.41 -12.07
CA ILE A 75 5.24 -13.81 -12.33
C ILE A 75 5.31 -14.08 -13.84
N GLU A 76 4.37 -13.53 -14.60
CA GLU A 76 4.25 -13.77 -16.04
C GLU A 76 5.16 -12.86 -16.87
N ASN A 77 5.33 -11.58 -16.48
CA ASN A 77 6.19 -10.66 -17.18
C ASN A 77 7.66 -10.88 -16.77
N ARG A 78 8.40 -11.61 -17.60
CA ARG A 78 9.80 -11.93 -17.31
C ARG A 78 10.77 -10.76 -17.49
N GLN A 79 10.34 -9.68 -18.13
CA GLN A 79 11.19 -8.53 -18.44
C GLN A 79 11.36 -7.59 -17.22
N ILE A 80 10.42 -7.64 -16.28
CA ILE A 80 10.51 -6.87 -15.03
C ILE A 80 11.03 -7.75 -13.91
N PRO A 81 11.76 -7.20 -12.92
CA PRO A 81 12.08 -7.92 -11.70
C PRO A 81 10.80 -8.20 -10.88
N THR A 82 10.77 -9.31 -10.14
CA THR A 82 9.58 -9.68 -9.34
C THR A 82 9.34 -8.69 -8.21
N VAL A 83 10.41 -8.16 -7.63
CA VAL A 83 10.42 -7.05 -6.69
C VAL A 83 11.33 -5.97 -7.25
N HIS A 84 10.82 -4.73 -7.34
CA HIS A 84 11.53 -3.61 -7.94
C HIS A 84 12.80 -3.26 -7.14
N PRO A 85 13.95 -2.92 -7.77
CA PRO A 85 15.20 -2.66 -7.05
C PRO A 85 15.14 -1.50 -6.06
N SER A 86 14.31 -0.48 -6.30
CA SER A 86 14.11 0.63 -5.37
C SER A 86 13.55 0.18 -4.02
N CYS A 87 12.88 -0.98 -3.95
CA CYS A 87 12.38 -1.53 -2.69
C CYS A 87 13.51 -1.91 -1.71
N LYS A 88 14.78 -1.94 -2.15
CA LYS A 88 15.94 -2.06 -1.24
C LYS A 88 16.02 -0.92 -0.23
N GLU A 89 15.49 0.26 -0.58
CA GLU A 89 15.43 1.42 0.32
C GLU A 89 14.53 1.18 1.54
N PHE A 90 13.61 0.19 1.50
CA PHE A 90 12.84 -0.21 2.68
C PHE A 90 13.67 -1.00 3.70
N GLY A 91 14.74 -1.66 3.27
CA GLY A 91 15.60 -2.48 4.12
C GLY A 91 16.37 -3.53 3.33
N ASP A 92 17.41 -4.10 3.96
CA ASP A 92 18.27 -5.12 3.38
C ASP A 92 17.75 -6.56 3.56
N THR A 93 16.65 -6.71 4.31
CA THR A 93 16.08 -7.99 4.74
C THR A 93 14.59 -8.00 4.43
N ALA A 94 14.11 -9.12 3.89
CA ALA A 94 12.70 -9.32 3.56
C ALA A 94 12.14 -10.50 4.34
N VAL A 95 10.91 -10.34 4.82
CA VAL A 95 10.04 -11.44 5.24
C VAL A 95 9.17 -11.80 4.06
N VAL A 96 9.30 -13.03 3.55
CA VAL A 96 8.53 -13.53 2.42
C VAL A 96 7.39 -14.38 2.93
N ILE A 97 6.15 -13.96 2.67
CA ILE A 97 4.94 -14.71 3.00
C ILE A 97 4.57 -15.60 1.82
N THR A 98 4.59 -16.92 2.01
CA THR A 98 4.29 -17.92 0.96
C THR A 98 2.88 -18.47 1.06
N LYS A 99 2.22 -18.30 2.20
CA LYS A 99 0.83 -18.75 2.45
C LYS A 99 -0.01 -17.56 2.88
N PRO A 100 -0.43 -16.68 1.96
CA PRO A 100 -1.11 -15.42 2.27
C PRO A 100 -2.40 -15.61 3.09
N ASN A 101 -3.17 -16.66 2.81
CA ASN A 101 -4.39 -16.95 3.58
C ASN A 101 -4.09 -17.28 5.05
N GLN A 102 -3.06 -18.10 5.32
CA GLN A 102 -2.65 -18.40 6.69
C GLN A 102 -2.14 -17.15 7.41
N PHE A 103 -1.33 -16.34 6.72
CA PHE A 103 -0.85 -15.07 7.23
C PHE A 103 -2.01 -14.11 7.59
N PHE A 104 -3.00 -13.99 6.71
CA PHE A 104 -4.15 -13.13 6.96
C PHE A 104 -5.01 -13.66 8.13
N SER A 105 -5.19 -14.99 8.23
CA SER A 105 -5.85 -15.59 9.40
C SER A 105 -5.11 -15.31 10.70
N LEU A 106 -3.77 -15.33 10.70
CA LEU A 106 -2.99 -14.95 11.89
C LEU A 106 -3.23 -13.50 12.30
N ILE A 107 -3.31 -12.57 11.35
CA ILE A 107 -3.62 -11.16 11.65
C ILE A 107 -5.04 -11.01 12.19
N SER A 108 -6.01 -11.61 11.49
CA SER A 108 -7.43 -11.52 11.84
C SER A 108 -7.74 -12.13 13.20
N ASN A 109 -7.15 -13.27 13.55
CA ASN A 109 -7.37 -13.93 14.83
C ASN A 109 -6.75 -13.17 16.02
N ASN A 110 -5.78 -12.29 15.79
CA ASN A 110 -5.10 -11.52 16.84
C ASN A 110 -5.70 -10.12 17.05
N HIS A 111 -6.76 -9.76 16.32
CA HIS A 111 -7.41 -8.46 16.43
C HIS A 111 -8.88 -8.60 16.82
N LEU A 112 -9.30 -7.90 17.87
CA LEU A 112 -10.56 -8.15 18.57
C LEU A 112 -11.62 -7.05 18.36
N ALA A 113 -11.31 -5.92 17.71
CA ALA A 113 -12.26 -4.80 17.59
C ALA A 113 -12.07 -3.96 16.32
N GLY A 114 -13.10 -3.88 15.47
CA GLY A 114 -13.06 -3.17 14.20
C GLY A 114 -12.64 -4.09 13.06
N GLY A 115 -13.43 -4.13 11.98
CA GLY A 115 -13.18 -5.05 10.86
C GLY A 115 -11.78 -4.87 10.26
N ILE A 116 -11.15 -5.99 9.90
CA ILE A 116 -9.93 -6.01 9.09
C ILE A 116 -10.31 -6.13 7.62
N THR A 117 -9.69 -5.30 6.79
CA THR A 117 -9.83 -5.38 5.33
C THR A 117 -8.45 -5.38 4.70
N GLY A 118 -8.20 -6.31 3.79
CA GLY A 118 -7.00 -6.31 2.98
C GLY A 118 -7.34 -6.05 1.51
N LYS A 119 -6.63 -5.13 0.86
CA LYS A 119 -6.83 -4.84 -0.57
C LYS A 119 -5.51 -4.39 -1.22
N MET A 120 -5.35 -4.68 -2.50
CA MET A 120 -4.35 -4.03 -3.34
C MET A 120 -4.62 -2.53 -3.44
N VAL A 121 -3.54 -1.75 -3.51
CA VAL A 121 -3.59 -0.33 -3.85
C VAL A 121 -3.72 -0.18 -5.37
N ASP A 122 -4.68 0.63 -5.79
CA ASP A 122 -4.81 1.05 -7.17
C ASP A 122 -4.02 2.35 -7.39
N TYR A 123 -3.34 2.44 -8.52
CA TYR A 123 -2.41 3.53 -8.82
C TYR A 123 -2.98 4.41 -9.92
N LEU A 124 -3.16 5.70 -9.63
CA LEU A 124 -3.82 6.66 -10.50
C LEU A 124 -2.83 7.70 -11.04
N ASP A 125 -3.00 8.08 -12.29
CA ASP A 125 -2.33 9.26 -12.83
C ASP A 125 -3.10 10.51 -12.39
N TYR A 126 -2.57 11.23 -11.40
CA TYR A 126 -3.20 12.44 -10.88
C TYR A 126 -3.24 13.60 -11.89
N GLN A 127 -2.47 13.53 -12.98
CA GLN A 127 -2.55 14.52 -14.06
C GLN A 127 -3.73 14.26 -15.01
N ALA A 128 -4.27 13.04 -15.02
CA ALA A 128 -5.38 12.64 -15.89
C ALA A 128 -6.68 12.34 -15.11
N HIS A 129 -6.59 11.97 -13.83
CA HIS A 129 -7.75 11.59 -13.02
C HIS A 129 -8.55 12.81 -12.54
N HIS A 130 -9.87 12.78 -12.73
CA HIS A 130 -10.80 13.77 -12.14
C HIS A 130 -11.86 13.02 -11.31
N GLY A 131 -12.08 13.48 -10.08
CA GLY A 131 -13.11 12.99 -9.17
C GLY A 131 -12.55 12.33 -7.92
N ASP A 132 -13.43 11.56 -7.27
CA ASP A 132 -13.15 10.93 -5.99
C ASP A 132 -12.10 9.83 -6.11
N ILE A 133 -11.34 9.64 -5.04
CA ILE A 133 -10.39 8.55 -4.87
C ILE A 133 -10.54 7.94 -3.47
N ASP A 134 -10.25 6.65 -3.35
CA ASP A 134 -10.20 5.98 -2.05
C ASP A 134 -8.93 6.43 -1.30
N PRO A 135 -9.05 7.17 -0.19
CA PRO A 135 -7.89 7.71 0.51
C PRO A 135 -7.00 6.63 1.12
N VAL A 136 -7.51 5.40 1.25
CA VAL A 136 -6.80 4.25 1.83
C VAL A 136 -6.23 3.34 0.75
N PHE A 137 -6.85 3.24 -0.42
CA PHE A 137 -6.45 2.27 -1.43
C PHE A 137 -6.14 2.87 -2.80
N ASN A 138 -6.07 4.20 -2.93
CA ASN A 138 -5.55 4.87 -4.11
C ASN A 138 -4.30 5.68 -3.79
N LYS A 139 -3.31 5.57 -4.68
CA LYS A 139 -2.06 6.34 -4.62
C LYS A 139 -1.70 6.89 -5.98
N SER A 140 -0.79 7.86 -6.02
CA SER A 140 -0.19 8.29 -7.28
C SER A 140 0.57 7.13 -7.93
N ASN A 141 0.46 7.03 -9.25
CA ASN A 141 1.22 6.11 -10.09
C ASN A 141 2.75 6.24 -9.97
N ASN A 142 3.26 7.35 -9.44
CA ASN A 142 4.68 7.51 -9.09
C ASN A 142 5.18 6.49 -8.06
N TYR A 143 4.25 5.84 -7.32
CA TYR A 143 4.55 4.80 -6.33
C TYR A 143 4.19 3.39 -6.81
N ASN A 144 3.87 3.20 -8.09
CA ASN A 144 3.41 1.91 -8.63
C ASN A 144 4.44 0.76 -8.43
N HIS A 145 5.73 1.10 -8.36
CA HIS A 145 6.82 0.13 -8.15
C HIS A 145 6.73 -0.56 -6.79
N GLN A 146 5.96 -0.01 -5.84
CA GLN A 146 5.77 -0.57 -4.50
C GLN A 146 4.80 -1.76 -4.49
N SER A 147 3.97 -1.94 -5.53
CA SER A 147 2.99 -3.03 -5.67
C SER A 147 2.28 -3.34 -4.34
N GLU A 148 1.71 -2.31 -3.75
CA GLU A 148 1.33 -2.31 -2.34
C GLU A 148 0.01 -3.04 -2.11
N TYR A 149 0.01 -3.93 -1.10
CA TYR A 149 -1.20 -4.47 -0.49
C TYR A 149 -1.31 -3.91 0.91
N ARG A 150 -2.47 -3.32 1.22
CA ARG A 150 -2.74 -2.68 2.51
C ARG A 150 -3.66 -3.53 3.33
N ILE A 151 -3.31 -3.71 4.59
CA ILE A 151 -4.18 -4.23 5.63
C ILE A 151 -4.66 -3.04 6.44
N LYS A 152 -5.96 -2.86 6.47
CA LYS A 152 -6.68 -1.78 7.14
C LYS A 152 -7.38 -2.30 8.39
N ILE A 153 -7.27 -1.56 9.48
CA ILE A 153 -8.05 -1.76 10.70
C ILE A 153 -8.92 -0.53 10.95
N ALA A 154 -10.24 -0.73 10.93
CA ALA A 154 -11.23 0.31 11.15
C ALA A 154 -11.43 0.60 12.66
N ASP A 155 -10.40 1.10 13.32
CA ASP A 155 -10.47 1.57 14.71
C ASP A 155 -10.51 3.10 14.72
N ARG A 156 -11.64 3.68 15.15
CA ARG A 156 -11.82 5.14 15.25
C ARG A 156 -11.74 5.67 16.69
N VAL A 157 -11.61 4.79 17.68
CA VAL A 157 -11.69 5.13 19.11
C VAL A 157 -10.32 5.22 19.76
N ASN A 158 -9.31 4.54 19.23
CA ASN A 158 -7.96 4.61 19.75
C ASN A 158 -7.33 6.00 19.49
N PRO A 159 -6.98 6.76 20.54
CA PRO A 159 -6.42 8.09 20.38
C PRO A 159 -4.97 8.09 19.88
N ASN A 160 -4.30 6.93 19.87
CA ASN A 160 -2.92 6.83 19.40
C ASN A 160 -2.84 6.89 17.87
N ASN A 161 -1.73 7.45 17.38
CA ASN A 161 -1.42 7.48 15.96
C ASN A 161 -0.77 6.19 15.44
N THR A 162 -0.48 5.24 16.32
CA THR A 162 0.17 3.96 15.99
C THR A 162 -0.42 2.82 16.82
N MET A 163 -0.29 1.60 16.32
CA MET A 163 -0.75 0.39 16.97
C MET A 163 0.20 -0.76 16.65
N THR A 164 0.55 -1.57 17.64
CA THR A 164 1.37 -2.78 17.41
C THR A 164 0.53 -4.02 17.61
N LEU A 165 0.43 -4.85 16.56
CA LEU A 165 -0.22 -6.16 16.61
C LEU A 165 0.84 -7.24 16.80
N LYS A 166 0.73 -8.03 17.87
CA LYS A 166 1.56 -9.22 18.08
C LYS A 166 0.84 -10.42 17.46
N VAL A 167 1.42 -11.05 16.44
CA VAL A 167 0.77 -12.15 15.69
C VAL A 167 1.37 -13.52 15.95
N GLY A 168 2.48 -13.59 16.71
CA GLY A 168 3.15 -14.85 16.99
C GLY A 168 4.15 -15.27 15.91
N SER A 169 4.32 -16.57 15.69
CA SER A 169 5.31 -17.10 14.73
C SER A 169 4.79 -17.01 13.29
N LEU A 170 5.68 -16.70 12.35
CA LEU A 170 5.41 -16.74 10.91
C LEU A 170 6.13 -17.90 10.20
N GLU A 171 6.79 -18.80 10.94
CA GLU A 171 7.61 -19.89 10.35
C GLU A 171 6.80 -20.82 9.45
N GLU A 172 5.51 -21.00 9.72
CA GLU A 172 4.65 -21.87 8.93
C GLU A 172 4.16 -21.22 7.63
N CYS A 173 4.16 -19.89 7.54
CA CYS A 173 3.61 -19.14 6.42
C CYS A 173 4.63 -18.28 5.69
N GLY A 174 5.90 -18.30 6.09
CA GLY A 174 6.94 -17.51 5.45
C GLY A 174 8.37 -17.81 5.91
N PHE A 175 9.32 -17.12 5.29
CA PHE A 175 10.74 -17.21 5.60
C PHE A 175 11.42 -15.84 5.51
N ILE A 176 12.64 -15.74 6.02
CA ILE A 176 13.46 -14.52 5.94
C ILE A 176 14.56 -14.71 4.89
N CYS A 177 14.82 -13.69 4.09
CA CYS A 177 16.01 -13.64 3.24
C CYS A 177 16.57 -12.23 3.10
N LYS A 178 17.82 -12.12 2.66
CA LYS A 178 18.39 -10.84 2.24
C LYS A 178 17.68 -10.33 0.97
N PHE A 179 17.52 -9.03 0.84
CA PHE A 179 16.94 -8.39 -0.34
C PHE A 179 17.71 -8.78 -1.61
N SER A 180 19.05 -8.88 -1.52
CA SER A 180 19.93 -9.31 -2.63
C SER A 180 19.64 -10.71 -3.16
N GLU A 181 18.94 -11.55 -2.39
CA GLU A 181 18.57 -12.91 -2.76
C GLU A 181 17.09 -13.05 -3.15
N LEU A 182 16.27 -12.02 -2.89
CA LEU A 182 14.81 -12.09 -2.95
C LEU A 182 14.30 -12.53 -4.32
N ASN A 183 14.72 -11.83 -5.39
CA ASN A 183 14.34 -12.17 -6.76
C ASN A 183 14.85 -13.54 -7.23
N LYS A 184 15.92 -14.08 -6.63
CA LYS A 184 16.44 -15.43 -6.94
C LYS A 184 15.62 -16.52 -6.24
N LYS A 185 15.11 -16.24 -5.03
CA LYS A 185 14.31 -17.18 -4.24
C LYS A 185 12.86 -17.27 -4.74
N ILE A 186 12.31 -16.20 -5.30
CA ILE A 186 10.96 -16.21 -5.88
C ILE A 186 11.02 -16.84 -7.28
N LYS A 187 10.85 -18.17 -7.34
CA LYS A 187 10.86 -18.93 -8.61
C LYS A 187 9.56 -18.70 -9.39
N ARG A 188 9.69 -18.23 -10.63
CA ARG A 188 8.58 -18.10 -11.59
C ARG A 188 8.31 -19.47 -12.24
N LYS A 189 7.31 -20.21 -11.77
CA LYS A 189 6.84 -21.42 -12.45
C LYS A 189 5.54 -21.10 -13.18
N VAL A 190 5.61 -21.01 -14.51
CA VAL A 190 4.44 -20.89 -15.37
C VAL A 190 4.10 -22.31 -15.82
N THR A 191 2.94 -22.83 -15.41
CA THR A 191 2.41 -24.08 -15.94
C THR A 191 1.59 -23.74 -17.18
N VAL A 192 2.08 -24.12 -18.36
CA VAL A 192 1.31 -24.03 -19.60
C VAL A 192 0.45 -25.28 -19.68
N ASN A 193 -0.86 -25.13 -19.47
CA ASN A 193 -1.80 -26.21 -19.77
C ASN A 193 -2.03 -26.18 -21.28
N LEU A 194 -1.40 -27.09 -22.02
CA LEU A 194 -1.73 -27.33 -23.41
C LEU A 194 -3.13 -27.94 -23.44
N VAL A 195 -4.12 -27.18 -23.89
CA VAL A 195 -5.42 -27.73 -24.28
C VAL A 195 -5.15 -28.59 -25.52
N GLN A 196 -5.26 -29.90 -25.39
CA GLN A 196 -5.25 -30.80 -26.54
C GLN A 196 -6.49 -30.48 -27.40
N ALA A 197 -6.24 -30.19 -28.67
CA ALA A 197 -7.27 -29.91 -29.69
C ALA A 197 -8.06 -31.17 -30.03
#